data_AF-A0A8I0TP39-F1
#
_entry.id   AF-A0A8I0TP39-F1
#
_cell.length_a   1.000
_cell.length_b   1.000
_cell.length_c   1.000
_cell.angle_alpha   90.00
_cell.angle_beta   90.00
_cell.angle_gamma   90.00
#
_symmetry.space_group_name_H-M   'P 1'
#
loop_
_entity.id
_entity.type
_entity.pdbx_description
1 polymer ?
#
loop_
_entity_poly.entity_id
_entity_poly.type
_entity_poly.pdbx_seq_one_letter_code
_entity_poly.pdbx_strand_id
1 'polypeptide(L)' 'MLTIVDEACREYADPARIPDAALELLGNRLQVVALRTFSKAYGPARLRVGYFVAPPEIATHVRMAGLVFDVPDSLTDFV' A
#
# COMPACT_ATOMS: atom_id res chain seq x y z
N MET A 1 10.23 10.07 -12.26
CA MET A 1 10.90 9.75 -10.98
C MET A 1 9.81 9.22 -10.06
N LEU A 2 9.97 7.99 -9.58
CA LEU A 2 8.98 7.34 -8.72
C LEU A 2 9.22 7.75 -7.27
N THR A 3 8.17 8.22 -6.58
CA THR A 3 8.21 8.52 -5.14
C THR A 3 7.46 7.44 -4.39
N ILE A 4 8.08 6.89 -3.34
CA ILE A 4 7.46 5.88 -2.49
C ILE A 4 7.29 6.49 -1.09
N VAL A 5 6.08 6.44 -0.56
CA VAL A 5 5.73 6.94 0.77
C VAL A 5 5.41 5.74 1.65
N ASP A 6 6.20 5.53 2.69
CA ASP A 6 5.96 4.48 3.68
C ASP A 6 4.94 4.96 4.72
N GLU A 7 3.72 4.43 4.61
CA GLU A 7 2.58 4.73 5.47
C GLU A 7 2.31 3.59 6.46
N ALA A 8 3.34 2.85 6.88
CA ALA A 8 3.20 1.72 7.81
C ALA A 8 2.55 2.04 9.17
N CYS A 9 2.46 3.32 9.54
CA CYS A 9 1.84 3.81 10.77
C CYS A 9 0.67 4.77 10.47
N ARG A 10 0.07 4.71 9.28
CA ARG A 10 -0.98 5.65 8.85
C ARG A 10 -2.15 5.71 9.82
N GLU A 11 -2.49 4.59 10.43
CA GLU A 11 -3.62 4.47 11.36
C GLU A 11 -3.43 5.30 12.64
N TYR A 12 -2.19 5.72 12.94
CA TYR A 12 -1.87 6.59 14.08
C TYR A 12 -1.72 8.07 13.67
N ALA A 13 -1.74 8.37 12.37
CA ALA A 13 -1.54 9.71 11.87
C ALA A 13 -2.81 10.55 12.04
N ASP A 14 -2.65 11.81 12.47
CA ASP A 14 -3.74 12.79 12.42
C ASP A 14 -4.01 13.18 10.97
N PRO A 15 -5.19 12.85 10.39
CA PRO A 15 -5.48 13.13 8.99
C PRO A 15 -5.55 14.63 8.68
N ALA A 16 -5.74 15.50 9.67
CA ALA A 16 -5.71 16.95 9.47
C ALA A 16 -4.29 17.51 9.32
N ARG A 17 -3.26 16.73 9.73
CA ARG A 17 -1.85 17.15 9.72
C ARG A 17 -1.01 16.38 8.72
N ILE A 18 -1.36 15.11 8.51
CA ILE A 18 -0.63 14.19 7.64
C ILE A 18 -1.62 13.76 6.55
N PRO A 19 -1.46 14.28 5.32
CA PRO A 19 -2.33 13.91 4.21
C PRO A 19 -2.18 12.43 3.86
N ASP A 20 -3.23 11.87 3.28
CA ASP A 20 -3.19 10.50 2.76
C ASP A 20 -2.51 10.50 1.39
N ALA A 21 -1.32 9.90 1.31
CA ALA A 21 -0.55 9.90 0.07
C ALA A 21 -1.30 9.21 -1.09
N ALA A 22 -2.10 8.18 -0.80
CA ALA A 22 -2.90 7.50 -1.81
C ALA A 22 -4.03 8.40 -2.32
N LEU A 23 -4.76 9.07 -1.43
CA LEU A 23 -5.91 9.89 -1.85
C LEU A 23 -5.49 11.19 -2.54
N GLU A 24 -4.44 11.86 -2.06
CA GLU A 24 -4.09 13.20 -2.54
C GLU A 24 -3.19 13.18 -3.78
N LEU A 25 -2.31 12.18 -3.90
CA LEU A 25 -1.26 12.19 -4.92
C LEU A 25 -1.63 11.36 -6.15
N LEU A 26 -2.49 10.34 -6.01
CA LEU A 26 -3.02 9.59 -7.15
C LEU A 26 -3.98 10.44 -8.00
N GLY A 27 -4.76 11.32 -7.37
CA GLY A 27 -5.67 12.24 -8.06
C GLY A 27 -4.96 13.20 -9.03
N ASN A 28 -3.70 13.55 -8.74
CA ASN A 28 -2.87 14.44 -9.54
C ASN A 28 -1.99 13.73 -10.58
N ARG A 29 -2.18 12.41 -10.79
CA ARG A 29 -1.36 11.57 -11.69
C ARG A 29 0.14 11.64 -11.40
N LEU A 30 0.53 11.90 -10.16
CA LEU A 30 1.94 11.85 -9.75
C LEU A 30 2.38 10.38 -9.68
N GLN A 31 3.63 10.10 -10.04
CA GLN A 31 4.25 8.78 -9.88
C GLN A 31 4.53 8.52 -8.40
N VAL A 32 3.48 8.29 -7.61
CA VAL A 32 3.53 8.07 -6.17
C VAL A 32 2.95 6.70 -5.82
N VAL A 33 3.62 6.00 -4.90
CA VAL A 33 3.17 4.74 -4.33
C VAL A 33 3.10 4.89 -2.81
N ALA A 34 1.96 4.56 -2.21
CA ALA A 34 1.80 4.53 -0.76
C ALA A 34 1.86 3.08 -0.25
N LEU A 35 2.76 2.76 0.67
CA LEU A 35 2.92 1.42 1.27
C LEU A 35 2.18 1.33 2.60
N ARG A 36 1.48 0.22 2.86
CA ARG A 36 0.73 0.00 4.10
C ARG A 36 0.94 -1.41 4.65
N THR A 37 0.71 -1.59 5.95
CA THR A 37 0.96 -2.86 6.63
C THR A 37 -0.02 -3.15 7.76
N PHE A 38 -0.37 -4.43 7.90
CA PHE A 38 -1.12 -4.92 9.07
C PHE A 38 -0.21 -5.25 10.26
N SER A 39 1.10 -5.01 10.19
CA SER A 39 2.05 -5.35 11.25
C SER A 39 2.11 -4.34 12.41
N LYS A 40 1.36 -3.23 12.35
CA LYS A 40 1.39 -2.14 13.36
C LYS A 40 0.07 -2.02 14.12
N ALA A 41 -0.83 -1.16 13.66
CA ALA A 41 -2.09 -0.83 14.35
C ALA A 41 -3.00 -2.03 14.65
N TYR A 42 -2.84 -3.10 13.88
CA TYR A 42 -3.61 -4.33 14.01
C TYR A 42 -3.04 -5.35 15.01
N GLY A 43 -2.05 -4.94 15.82
CA GLY A 43 -1.73 -5.60 17.09
C GLY A 43 -1.16 -7.03 16.99
N PRO A 44 -1.52 -7.95 17.91
CA PRO A 44 -0.80 -9.21 18.15
C PRO A 44 -0.89 -10.23 17.01
N ALA A 45 -1.74 -10.00 16.01
CA ALA A 45 -1.89 -10.89 14.87
C ALA A 45 -0.61 -11.00 14.00
N ARG A 46 0.30 -10.01 14.09
CA ARG A 46 1.59 -9.97 13.35
C ARG A 46 1.47 -10.44 11.90
N LEU A 47 0.35 -10.09 11.26
CA LEU A 47 0.06 -10.55 9.91
C LEU A 47 1.18 -10.02 9.00
N ARG A 48 1.86 -10.95 8.33
CA ARG A 48 2.90 -10.65 7.34
C ARG A 48 2.27 -10.24 6.02
N VAL A 49 1.27 -9.37 6.12
CA VAL A 49 0.48 -8.85 5.02
C VAL A 49 0.72 -7.35 4.95
N GLY A 50 1.15 -6.91 3.78
CA GLY A 50 1.26 -5.50 3.41
C GLY A 50 0.62 -5.32 2.03
N TYR A 51 0.27 -4.10 1.73
CA TYR A 51 -0.30 -3.73 0.43
C TYR A 51 0.22 -2.36 0.06
N PHE A 52 -0.02 -1.96 -1.19
CA PHE A 52 0.32 -0.64 -1.65
C PHE A 52 -0.79 -0.09 -2.54
N VAL A 53 -0.88 1.24 -2.62
CA VAL A 53 -1.75 1.93 -3.56
C VAL A 53 -0.88 2.69 -4.55
N ALA A 54 -1.11 2.48 -5.84
CA ALA A 54 -0.30 3.01 -6.91
C ALA A 54 -1.15 3.26 -8.18
N PRO A 55 -0.65 4.05 -9.14
CA PRO A 55 -1.24 4.11 -10.48
C PRO A 55 -1.33 2.71 -11.11
N PRO A 56 -2.37 2.43 -11.91
CA PRO A 56 -2.61 1.09 -12.46
C PRO A 56 -1.39 0.50 -13.18
N GLU A 57 -0.69 1.32 -13.96
CA GLU A 57 0.52 0.90 -14.67
C GLU A 57 1.60 0.38 -13.71
N ILE A 58 1.86 1.07 -12.60
CA ILE A 58 2.84 0.64 -11.60
C ILE A 58 2.37 -0.62 -10.89
N ALA A 59 1.10 -0.69 -10.51
CA ALA A 59 0.53 -1.87 -9.85
C ALA A 59 0.65 -3.13 -10.73
N THR A 60 0.36 -3.01 -12.03
CA THR A 60 0.53 -4.12 -12.99
C THR A 60 1.99 -4.57 -13.09
N HIS A 61 2.94 -3.64 -13.19
CA HIS A 61 4.36 -4.00 -13.25
C HIS A 61 4.85 -4.70 -11.97
N VAL A 62 4.41 -4.24 -10.79
CA VAL A 62 4.76 -4.89 -9.53
C VAL A 62 4.14 -6.28 -9.41
N ARG A 63 2.88 -6.46 -9.85
CA ARG A 63 2.21 -7.78 -9.88
C ARG A 63 3.01 -8.79 -10.71
N MET A 64 3.56 -8.37 -11.83
CA MET A 64 4.41 -9.21 -12.70
C MET A 64 5.74 -9.60 -12.05
N ALA A 65 6.27 -8.77 -11.15
CA ALA A 65 7.50 -9.02 -10.41
C ALA A 65 7.28 -9.73 -9.06
N GLY A 66 6.03 -9.85 -8.62
CA GLY A 66 5.63 -10.50 -7.38
C GLY A 66 5.93 -12.00 -7.38
N LEU A 67 5.96 -12.58 -6.19
CA LEU A 67 6.00 -14.04 -6.06
C LEU A 67 4.69 -14.62 -6.58
N VAL A 68 4.77 -15.77 -7.26
CA VAL A 68 3.59 -16.50 -7.76
C VAL A 68 2.61 -16.84 -6.62
N PHE A 69 3.09 -16.90 -5.37
CA PHE A 69 2.30 -17.09 -4.15
C PHE A 69 2.72 -16.07 -3.07
N ASP A 70 2.32 -14.80 -3.20
CA ASP A 70 2.62 -13.74 -2.23
C ASP A 70 1.56 -13.59 -1.11
N VAL A 71 0.33 -14.04 -1.37
CA VAL A 71 -0.77 -14.16 -0.41
C VAL A 71 -1.51 -15.50 -0.58
N PRO A 72 -2.21 -16.02 0.45
CA PRO A 72 -3.05 -17.21 0.31
C PRO A 72 -4.15 -17.02 -0.74
N ASP A 73 -4.49 -18.07 -1.49
CA ASP A 73 -5.49 -18.03 -2.58
C ASP A 73 -6.84 -17.42 -2.16
N SER A 74 -7.23 -17.59 -0.90
CA SER A 74 -8.46 -17.01 -0.33
C SER A 74 -8.48 -15.47 -0.29
N LEU A 75 -7.32 -14.82 -0.49
CA LEU A 75 -7.16 -13.37 -0.46
C LEU A 75 -6.83 -12.77 -1.82
N THR A 76 -6.65 -13.59 -2.86
CA THR A 76 -6.26 -13.14 -4.20
C THR A 76 -7.36 -12.32 -4.88
N ASP A 77 -8.64 -12.56 -4.56
CA ASP A 77 -9.79 -11.82 -5.10
C ASP A 77 -9.91 -10.39 -4.57
N PHE A 78 -9.14 -10.04 -3.53
CA PHE A 78 -9.17 -8.72 -2.88
C PHE A 78 -7.99 -7.81 -3.29
N VAL A 79 -7.11 -8.28 -4.19
CA VAL A 79 -5.86 -7.59 -4.60
C VAL A 79 -5.96 -7.09 -6.04
#